data_AF-A0AAU5MML6-F1
#
_entry.id   AF-A0AAU5MML6-F1
#
_cell.length_a   1.000
_cell.length_b   1.000
_cell.length_c   1.000
_cell.angle_alpha   90.00
_cell.angle_beta   90.00
_cell.angle_gamma   90.00
#
_symmetry.space_group_name_H-M   'P 1'
#
loop_
_entity.id
_entity.type
_entity.pdbx_description
1 polymer ?
#
loop_
_entity_poly.entity_id
_entity_poly.type
_entity_poly.pdbx_seq_one_letter_code
_entity_poly.pdbx_strand_id
1 'polypeptide(L)'
;MSANDLRDLLRATAAAGRDAVDMAEDAVTVRIRRRRTRGRRLAVGGTALAAAVVIAGATWAVRPGGQSPPVSGQSTAAVPPRIVRSDFDGPSGMEAALQARLTADANGCVRASDHSDVTLVWPRGYTVRGDSKSFEILDAANKVVARSGTPMIIGGGGADNFQDTWTGRDCATNGHLWMVGTISTPR
;
A
#
# COMPACT_ATOMS: atom_id res chain seq x y z
N MET A 1 -0.48 42.33 -36.01
CA MET A 1 -1.45 41.75 -35.06
C MET A 1 -1.66 42.75 -33.94
N SER A 2 -2.85 43.36 -33.88
CA SER A 2 -3.12 44.46 -32.93
C SER A 2 -3.80 43.92 -31.66
N ALA A 3 -3.75 44.66 -30.57
CA ALA A 3 -4.40 44.28 -29.30
C ALA A 3 -5.92 44.05 -29.42
N ASN A 4 -6.54 44.50 -30.52
CA ASN A 4 -7.95 44.26 -30.82
C ASN A 4 -8.21 42.86 -31.39
N ASP A 5 -7.28 42.28 -32.18
CA ASP A 5 -7.39 40.90 -32.69
C ASP A 5 -7.46 39.88 -31.55
N LEU A 6 -6.67 40.11 -30.50
CA LEU A 6 -6.59 39.20 -29.36
C LEU A 6 -7.85 39.24 -28.50
N ARG A 7 -8.52 40.40 -28.43
CA ARG A 7 -9.81 40.55 -27.74
C ARG A 7 -10.96 39.92 -28.51
N ASP A 8 -10.93 39.98 -29.84
CA ASP A 8 -11.96 39.35 -30.67
C ASP A 8 -11.82 37.82 -30.68
N LEU A 9 -10.59 37.28 -30.66
CA LEU A 9 -10.36 35.84 -30.46
C LEU A 9 -10.81 35.33 -29.09
N LEU A 10 -10.60 36.11 -28.02
CA LEU A 10 -11.06 35.77 -26.66
C LEU A 10 -12.59 35.86 -26.52
N ARG A 11 -13.25 36.80 -27.21
CA ARG A 11 -14.72 36.85 -27.23
C ARG A 11 -15.34 35.72 -28.05
N ALA A 12 -14.73 35.35 -29.18
CA ALA A 12 -15.19 34.23 -29.99
C ALA A 12 -15.10 32.89 -29.24
N THR A 13 -14.03 32.68 -28.47
CA THR A 13 -13.87 31.47 -27.63
C THR A 13 -14.78 31.45 -26.40
N ALA A 14 -15.09 32.62 -25.82
CA ALA A 14 -16.05 32.73 -24.71
C ALA A 14 -17.52 32.51 -25.13
N ALA A 15 -17.86 32.77 -26.39
CA ALA A 15 -19.19 32.49 -26.94
C ALA A 15 -19.38 31.02 -27.38
N ALA A 16 -18.30 30.34 -27.81
CA ALA A 16 -18.35 28.93 -28.22
C ALA A 16 -18.31 27.93 -27.05
N GLY A 17 -17.94 28.37 -25.84
CA GLY A 17 -17.75 27.48 -24.68
C GLY A 17 -18.97 27.26 -23.78
N ARG A 18 -20.16 27.77 -24.15
CA ARG A 18 -21.35 27.75 -23.27
C ARG A 18 -22.50 26.83 -23.70
N ASP A 19 -22.35 26.06 -24.79
CA ASP A 19 -23.42 25.20 -25.33
C ASP A 19 -23.15 23.68 -25.23
N ALA A 20 -22.22 23.23 -24.38
CA ALA A 20 -21.87 21.80 -24.26
C ALA A 20 -21.93 21.23 -22.84
N VAL A 21 -22.72 21.83 -21.94
CA VAL A 21 -23.07 21.21 -20.65
C VAL A 21 -24.57 21.31 -20.46
N ASP A 22 -25.31 20.68 -21.37
CA ASP A 22 -26.71 20.36 -21.13
C ASP A 22 -26.79 19.09 -20.28
N MET A 23 -27.70 19.13 -19.32
CA MET A 23 -27.81 18.21 -18.21
C MET A 23 -28.22 16.81 -18.67
N ALA A 24 -27.33 15.84 -18.45
CA ALA A 24 -27.67 14.41 -18.54
C ALA A 24 -27.55 13.71 -17.17
N GLU A 25 -27.78 14.44 -16.06
CA GLU A 25 -27.79 13.86 -14.70
C GLU A 25 -29.16 13.33 -14.25
N ASP A 26 -30.22 13.38 -15.07
CA ASP A 26 -31.56 12.90 -14.67
C ASP A 26 -32.02 11.56 -15.28
N ALA A 27 -31.14 10.80 -15.95
CA ALA A 27 -31.52 9.51 -16.55
C ALA A 27 -30.94 8.25 -15.87
N VAL A 28 -30.14 8.39 -14.80
CA VAL A 28 -29.39 7.25 -14.22
C VAL A 28 -29.97 6.74 -12.87
N THR A 29 -31.06 7.31 -12.37
CA THR A 29 -31.64 6.92 -11.06
C THR A 29 -32.86 6.00 -11.12
N VAL A 30 -33.35 5.56 -12.30
CA VAL A 30 -34.58 4.73 -12.42
C VAL A 30 -34.34 3.26 -12.79
N ARG A 31 -33.09 2.77 -12.90
CA ARG A 31 -32.85 1.37 -13.32
C ARG A 31 -32.49 0.34 -12.23
N ILE A 32 -32.28 0.73 -10.97
CA ILE A 32 -31.79 -0.20 -9.92
C ILE A 32 -32.91 -0.72 -8.98
N ARG A 33 -34.20 -0.64 -9.36
CA ARG A 33 -35.31 -1.15 -8.52
C ARG A 33 -36.22 -2.22 -9.13
N ARG A 34 -35.86 -2.81 -10.29
CA ARG A 34 -36.73 -3.77 -11.00
C ARG A 34 -36.25 -5.22 -11.09
N ARG A 35 -35.11 -5.61 -10.50
CA ARG A 35 -34.63 -7.01 -10.55
C ARG A 35 -34.89 -7.86 -9.30
N ARG A 36 -35.65 -7.36 -8.31
CA ARG A 36 -35.83 -8.07 -7.03
C ARG A 36 -37.08 -8.94 -6.89
N THR A 37 -37.90 -9.09 -7.92
CA THR A 37 -39.17 -9.84 -7.80
C THR A 37 -39.55 -10.53 -9.10
N ARG A 38 -39.06 -11.76 -9.31
CA ARG A 38 -39.75 -12.86 -10.02
C ARG A 38 -38.78 -14.02 -10.22
N GLY A 39 -39.12 -15.19 -9.65
CA GLY A 39 -38.37 -16.43 -9.88
C GLY A 39 -38.26 -17.38 -8.70
N ARG A 40 -39.35 -17.57 -7.91
CA ARG A 40 -39.52 -18.84 -7.18
C ARG A 40 -39.94 -19.90 -8.21
N ARG A 41 -39.27 -21.07 -8.23
CA ARG A 41 -39.85 -22.43 -8.03
C ARG A 41 -39.06 -23.57 -8.72
N LEU A 42 -38.69 -24.57 -7.89
CA LEU A 42 -38.54 -26.03 -8.14
C LEU A 42 -37.26 -26.46 -8.90
N ALA A 43 -36.57 -27.59 -8.65
CA ALA A 43 -36.81 -28.84 -7.92
C ALA A 43 -35.43 -29.51 -7.59
N VAL A 44 -35.25 -30.17 -6.44
CA VAL A 44 -35.05 -31.64 -6.26
C VAL A 44 -33.70 -32.24 -6.72
N GLY A 45 -33.05 -32.97 -5.79
CA GLY A 45 -31.94 -33.92 -6.01
C GLY A 45 -30.71 -33.53 -5.17
N GLY A 46 -30.40 -34.16 -4.02
CA GLY A 46 -29.83 -35.51 -3.91
C GLY A 46 -28.38 -35.47 -4.42
N THR A 47 -27.31 -35.61 -3.64
CA THR A 47 -26.97 -36.68 -2.69
C THR A 47 -25.87 -36.23 -1.73
N ALA A 48 -25.91 -36.74 -0.50
CA ALA A 48 -24.82 -36.64 0.47
C ALA A 48 -23.72 -37.64 0.14
N LEU A 49 -22.46 -37.20 0.13
CA LEU A 49 -21.30 -38.08 0.30
C LEU A 49 -20.38 -37.47 1.36
N ALA A 50 -20.50 -37.99 2.57
CA ALA A 50 -19.52 -37.82 3.62
C ALA A 50 -18.30 -38.68 3.28
N ALA A 51 -17.15 -38.07 3.04
CA ALA A 51 -15.88 -38.76 3.01
C ALA A 51 -15.17 -38.54 4.36
N ALA A 52 -15.29 -39.52 5.25
CA ALA A 52 -14.52 -39.59 6.48
C ALA A 52 -13.05 -39.85 6.13
N VAL A 53 -12.18 -38.86 6.35
CA VAL A 53 -10.73 -39.06 6.28
C VAL A 53 -10.29 -39.69 7.59
N VAL A 54 -10.00 -40.99 7.56
CA VAL A 54 -9.31 -41.70 8.63
C VAL A 54 -7.86 -41.23 8.62
N ILE A 55 -7.48 -40.37 9.57
CA ILE A 55 -6.06 -40.09 9.83
C ILE A 55 -5.53 -41.31 10.60
N ALA A 56 -4.83 -42.19 9.88
CA ALA A 56 -4.06 -43.27 10.48
C ALA A 56 -2.99 -42.66 11.40
N GLY A 57 -3.16 -42.84 12.71
CA GLY A 57 -2.15 -42.48 13.69
C GLY A 57 -0.91 -43.34 13.48
N ALA A 58 0.20 -42.71 13.07
CA ALA A 58 1.49 -43.36 13.01
C ALA A 58 1.98 -43.65 14.44
N THR A 59 2.01 -44.94 14.81
CA THR A 59 2.66 -45.41 16.03
C THR A 59 4.17 -45.44 15.81
N TRP A 60 4.83 -44.36 16.20
CA TRP A 60 6.27 -44.30 16.38
C TRP A 60 6.72 -45.33 17.43
N ALA A 61 7.33 -46.40 16.94
CA ALA A 61 8.12 -47.32 17.75
C ALA A 61 9.38 -46.59 18.23
N VAL A 62 9.50 -46.41 19.55
CA VAL A 62 10.72 -45.88 20.17
C VAL A 62 11.82 -46.94 20.03
N ARG A 63 12.77 -46.68 19.14
CA ARG A 63 14.04 -47.42 19.05
C ARG A 63 15.06 -46.71 19.95
N PRO A 64 15.61 -47.35 20.99
CA PRO A 64 16.70 -46.77 21.76
C PRO A 64 18.01 -47.02 21.01
N GLY A 65 18.67 -45.95 20.55
CA GLY A 65 20.05 -46.08 20.06
C GLY A 65 20.40 -45.14 18.91
N GLY A 66 21.09 -44.07 19.26
CA GLY A 66 22.05 -43.40 18.38
C GLY A 66 21.46 -42.50 17.30
N GLN A 67 21.14 -41.26 17.66
CA GLN A 67 21.32 -40.12 16.75
C GLN A 67 21.37 -38.82 17.54
N SER A 68 22.44 -38.08 17.29
CA SER A 68 22.71 -36.72 17.76
C SER A 68 21.48 -35.82 17.60
N PRO A 69 21.23 -34.87 18.53
CA PRO A 69 20.14 -33.92 18.35
C PRO A 69 20.34 -33.17 17.02
N PRO A 70 19.27 -32.90 16.25
CA PRO A 70 19.39 -32.02 15.10
C PRO A 70 19.93 -30.69 15.63
N VAL A 71 21.07 -30.26 15.08
CA VAL A 71 21.54 -28.88 15.21
C VAL A 71 20.34 -28.03 14.83
N SER A 72 19.75 -27.35 15.82
CA SER A 72 18.75 -26.32 15.58
C SER A 72 19.34 -25.45 14.49
N GLY A 73 18.73 -25.49 13.31
CA GLY A 73 19.21 -24.76 12.14
C GLY A 73 19.51 -23.36 12.61
N GLN A 74 20.74 -22.89 12.32
CA GLN A 74 21.11 -21.50 12.56
C GLN A 74 20.00 -20.65 11.95
N SER A 75 19.13 -20.12 12.81
CA SER A 75 18.28 -19.01 12.47
C SER A 75 19.28 -17.90 12.21
N THR A 76 19.64 -17.72 10.94
CA THR A 76 20.34 -16.52 10.50
C THR A 76 19.44 -15.39 10.99
N ALA A 77 19.87 -14.72 12.06
CA ALA A 77 19.06 -13.72 12.75
C ALA A 77 18.54 -12.77 11.69
N ALA A 78 17.22 -12.78 11.49
CA ALA A 78 16.62 -12.06 10.38
C ALA A 78 16.87 -10.57 10.62
N VAL A 79 17.45 -9.88 9.63
CA VAL A 79 17.80 -8.45 9.78
C VAL A 79 16.50 -7.69 9.99
N PRO A 80 16.33 -6.99 11.13
CA PRO A 80 15.10 -6.27 11.40
C PRO A 80 14.96 -5.09 10.45
N PRO A 81 13.76 -4.84 9.91
CA PRO A 81 13.51 -3.69 9.04
C PRO A 81 13.61 -2.39 9.85
N ARG A 82 14.05 -1.33 9.18
CA ARG A 82 14.28 0.00 9.75
C ARG A 82 13.74 1.06 8.79
N ILE A 83 13.17 2.11 9.36
CA ILE A 83 12.58 3.23 8.63
C ILE A 83 13.23 4.54 9.07
N VAL A 84 13.31 5.48 8.15
CA VAL A 84 13.62 6.87 8.47
C VAL A 84 12.39 7.50 9.11
N ARG A 85 12.55 8.17 10.25
CA ARG A 85 11.43 8.84 10.92
C ARG A 85 11.75 10.29 11.20
N SER A 86 10.79 11.16 10.92
CA SER A 86 10.81 12.54 11.38
C SER A 86 10.35 12.63 12.84
N ASP A 87 10.61 13.80 13.43
CA ASP A 87 10.07 14.23 14.72
C ASP A 87 8.70 14.92 14.59
N PHE A 88 8.21 15.10 13.36
CA PHE A 88 6.93 15.71 13.00
C PHE A 88 5.85 14.64 12.74
N ASP A 89 4.61 14.88 13.19
CA ASP A 89 3.49 13.93 13.07
C ASP A 89 2.51 14.23 11.93
N GLY A 90 2.75 15.29 11.15
CA GLY A 90 1.93 15.66 10.01
C GLY A 90 2.51 15.26 8.64
N PRO A 91 1.72 15.44 7.56
CA PRO A 91 2.17 15.22 6.19
C PRO A 91 3.09 16.35 5.71
N SER A 92 3.60 16.25 4.48
CA SER A 92 4.39 17.31 3.88
C SER A 92 3.57 18.59 3.61
N GLY A 93 4.24 19.71 3.33
CA GLY A 93 3.58 20.94 2.88
C GLY A 93 3.11 20.92 1.41
N MET A 94 3.68 20.04 0.58
CA MET A 94 3.36 19.92 -0.85
C MET A 94 2.92 18.49 -1.17
N GLU A 95 1.61 18.26 -1.28
CA GLU A 95 1.09 16.91 -1.47
C GLU A 95 1.15 16.46 -2.94
N ALA A 96 1.76 15.31 -3.15
CA ALA A 96 1.84 14.55 -4.39
C ALA A 96 1.61 13.06 -4.09
N ALA A 97 1.54 12.23 -5.13
CA ALA A 97 1.28 10.81 -5.00
C ALA A 97 2.42 9.99 -5.62
N LEU A 98 3.01 9.11 -4.82
CA LEU A 98 4.06 8.17 -5.20
C LEU A 98 3.47 6.75 -5.27
N GLN A 99 3.54 6.09 -6.43
CA GLN A 99 3.14 4.69 -6.55
C GLN A 99 4.36 3.80 -6.30
N ALA A 100 4.31 2.96 -5.28
CA ALA A 100 5.48 2.15 -4.92
C ALA A 100 5.11 0.80 -4.32
N ARG A 101 6.08 -0.11 -4.33
CA ARG A 101 6.18 -1.24 -3.39
C ARG A 101 7.24 -0.95 -2.35
N LEU A 102 7.11 -1.56 -1.16
CA LEU A 102 8.15 -1.48 -0.13
C LEU A 102 9.01 -2.74 -0.14
N THR A 103 10.32 -2.55 -0.10
CA THR A 103 11.34 -3.60 0.06
C THR A 103 12.35 -3.19 1.11
N ALA A 104 13.01 -4.14 1.78
CA ALA A 104 14.14 -3.84 2.65
C ALA A 104 15.46 -4.22 1.95
N ASP A 105 16.48 -3.38 2.11
CA ASP A 105 17.83 -3.70 1.63
C ASP A 105 18.58 -4.65 2.59
N ALA A 106 19.83 -4.98 2.26
CA ALA A 106 20.66 -5.89 3.06
C ALA A 106 20.92 -5.37 4.50
N ASN A 107 20.81 -4.05 4.72
CA ASN A 107 20.96 -3.42 6.03
C ASN A 107 19.60 -3.25 6.75
N GLY A 108 18.53 -3.80 6.18
CA GLY A 108 17.17 -3.70 6.71
C GLY A 108 16.51 -2.35 6.43
N CYS A 109 17.09 -1.44 5.65
CA CYS A 109 16.46 -0.16 5.39
C CYS A 109 15.31 -0.32 4.40
N VAL A 110 14.12 0.12 4.79
CA VAL A 110 12.92 0.08 3.95
C VAL A 110 13.01 1.14 2.86
N ARG A 111 12.79 0.73 1.60
CA ARG A 111 12.88 1.51 0.37
C ARG A 111 11.59 1.42 -0.44
N ALA A 112 11.32 2.44 -1.24
CA ALA A 112 10.38 2.34 -2.34
C ALA A 112 11.07 1.65 -3.53
N SER A 113 10.63 0.44 -3.88
CA SER A 113 11.33 -0.41 -4.87
C SER A 113 11.40 0.23 -6.26
N ASP A 114 10.31 0.87 -6.67
CA ASP A 114 10.18 1.49 -8.00
C ASP A 114 10.76 2.93 -8.02
N HIS A 115 11.25 3.42 -6.88
CA HIS A 115 11.76 4.77 -6.65
C HIS A 115 12.98 4.72 -5.73
N SER A 116 14.04 4.05 -6.16
CA SER A 116 15.22 3.74 -5.33
C SER A 116 16.05 4.98 -4.94
N ASP A 117 15.89 6.09 -5.65
CA ASP A 117 16.45 7.39 -5.33
C ASP A 117 15.69 8.08 -4.19
N VAL A 118 14.44 7.71 -3.94
CA VAL A 118 13.59 8.32 -2.91
C VAL A 118 13.77 7.64 -1.55
N THR A 119 14.05 8.45 -0.54
CA THR A 119 14.00 8.03 0.88
C THR A 119 12.64 8.41 1.47
N LEU A 120 11.86 7.40 1.86
CA LEU A 120 10.61 7.60 2.59
C LEU A 120 10.91 8.01 4.05
N VAL A 121 10.49 9.21 4.42
CA VAL A 121 10.58 9.75 5.77
C VAL A 121 9.20 9.64 6.41
N TRP A 122 9.08 8.76 7.39
CA TRP A 122 7.81 8.46 8.05
C TRP A 122 7.52 9.44 9.18
N PRO A 123 6.27 9.89 9.37
CA PRO A 123 5.92 10.72 10.51
C PRO A 123 6.21 10.06 11.85
N ARG A 124 6.31 10.89 12.88
CA ARG A 124 6.45 10.44 14.26
C ARG A 124 5.35 9.45 14.64
N GLY A 125 5.74 8.40 15.35
CA GLY A 125 4.83 7.34 15.83
C GLY A 125 4.70 6.15 14.88
N TYR A 126 5.13 6.29 13.61
CA TYR A 126 5.18 5.14 12.71
C TYR A 126 6.27 4.15 13.14
N THR A 127 5.98 2.87 12.96
CA THR A 127 6.88 1.76 13.30
C THR A 127 6.88 0.70 12.21
N VAL A 128 7.90 -0.15 12.20
CA VAL A 128 7.99 -1.29 11.29
C VAL A 128 8.23 -2.56 12.10
N ARG A 129 7.61 -3.67 11.69
CA ARG A 129 7.79 -4.99 12.31
C ARG A 129 7.93 -6.09 11.25
N GLY A 130 8.55 -7.19 11.63
CA GLY A 130 8.82 -8.33 10.75
C GLY A 130 10.31 -8.47 10.48
N ASP A 131 10.65 -8.92 9.28
CA ASP A 131 12.02 -9.11 8.81
C ASP A 131 12.23 -8.48 7.41
N SER A 132 13.45 -8.56 6.89
CA SER A 132 13.79 -7.99 5.58
C SER A 132 13.03 -8.60 4.39
N LYS A 133 12.44 -9.79 4.53
CA LYS A 133 11.67 -10.48 3.48
C LYS A 133 10.17 -10.21 3.60
N SER A 134 9.66 -10.07 4.83
CA SER A 134 8.26 -9.82 5.11
C SER A 134 8.11 -8.87 6.29
N PHE A 135 7.60 -7.67 6.01
CA PHE A 135 7.37 -6.66 7.04
C PHE A 135 6.09 -5.87 6.82
N GLU A 136 5.63 -5.26 7.91
CA GLU A 136 4.47 -4.37 7.95
C GLU A 136 4.89 -3.03 8.56
N ILE A 137 4.36 -1.95 7.98
CA ILE A 137 4.44 -0.61 8.58
C ILE A 137 3.16 -0.34 9.34
N LEU A 138 3.31 0.16 10.56
CA LEU A 138 2.21 0.56 11.42
C LEU A 138 2.24 2.06 11.63
N ASP A 139 1.06 2.68 11.64
CA ASP A 139 0.91 4.08 12.06
C ASP A 139 1.02 4.24 13.58
N ALA A 140 0.90 5.48 14.06
CA ALA A 140 0.95 5.81 15.48
C ALA A 140 -0.16 5.13 16.33
N ALA A 141 -1.24 4.66 15.70
CA ALA A 141 -2.31 3.91 16.35
C ALA A 141 -2.10 2.39 16.31
N ASN A 142 -0.91 1.92 15.88
CA ASN A 142 -0.57 0.52 15.66
C ASN A 142 -1.44 -0.17 14.60
N LYS A 143 -2.03 0.57 13.66
CA LYS A 143 -2.75 0.00 12.53
C LYS A 143 -1.77 -0.24 11.39
N VAL A 144 -1.86 -1.42 10.77
CA VAL A 144 -1.09 -1.73 9.56
C VAL A 144 -1.56 -0.84 8.41
N VAL A 145 -0.63 -0.06 7.85
CA VAL A 145 -0.88 0.85 6.73
C VAL A 145 -0.19 0.42 5.44
N ALA A 146 0.89 -0.37 5.54
CA ALA A 146 1.62 -0.85 4.39
C ALA A 146 2.23 -2.24 4.66
N ARG A 147 2.39 -3.03 3.60
CA ARG A 147 3.02 -4.36 3.63
C ARG A 147 4.10 -4.45 2.56
N SER A 148 5.20 -5.10 2.88
CA SER A 148 6.29 -5.37 1.93
C SER A 148 5.77 -6.01 0.65
N GLY A 149 6.27 -5.56 -0.50
CA GLY A 149 5.94 -6.09 -1.83
C GLY A 149 4.53 -5.77 -2.35
N THR A 150 3.64 -5.21 -1.53
CA THR A 150 2.28 -4.86 -1.94
C THR A 150 2.27 -3.48 -2.62
N PRO A 151 1.67 -3.33 -3.82
CA PRO A 151 1.49 -2.03 -4.44
C PRO A 151 0.67 -1.07 -3.56
N MET A 152 1.12 0.16 -3.42
CA MET A 152 0.42 1.21 -2.70
C MET A 152 0.62 2.58 -3.33
N ILE A 153 -0.30 3.49 -3.05
CA ILE A 153 -0.17 4.91 -3.32
C ILE A 153 0.20 5.59 -2.01
N ILE A 154 1.35 6.26 -2.00
CA ILE A 154 1.89 7.02 -0.87
C ILE A 154 1.73 8.50 -1.20
N GLY A 155 0.82 9.17 -0.50
CA GLY A 155 0.74 10.62 -0.44
C GLY A 155 1.95 11.21 0.29
N GLY A 156 2.03 12.53 0.33
CA GLY A 156 3.15 13.24 0.94
C GLY A 156 3.90 14.10 -0.06
N GLY A 157 5.16 14.41 0.23
CA GLY A 157 5.90 15.36 -0.59
C GLY A 157 7.36 15.54 -0.21
N GLY A 158 8.05 16.34 -1.01
CA GLY A 158 9.48 16.57 -0.88
C GLY A 158 9.86 17.25 0.44
N ALA A 159 11.01 16.87 0.98
CA ALA A 159 11.74 17.65 1.97
C ALA A 159 13.12 18.04 1.43
N ASP A 160 13.55 19.27 1.71
CA ASP A 160 14.80 19.80 1.17
C ASP A 160 16.03 19.11 1.77
N ASN A 161 16.03 18.90 3.09
CA ASN A 161 17.18 18.39 3.82
C ASN A 161 16.76 17.48 4.97
N PHE A 162 17.66 16.54 5.32
CA PHE A 162 17.48 15.65 6.45
C PHE A 162 17.82 16.38 7.76
N GLN A 163 16.85 16.48 8.67
CA GLN A 163 17.03 17.17 9.94
C GLN A 163 17.76 16.32 10.98
N ASP A 164 18.55 16.96 11.86
CA ASP A 164 19.33 16.24 12.89
C ASP A 164 18.46 15.56 13.95
N THR A 165 17.23 16.01 14.12
CA THR A 165 16.25 15.40 15.03
C THR A 165 15.62 14.12 14.47
N TRP A 166 15.84 13.82 13.19
CA TRP A 166 15.27 12.64 12.54
C TRP A 166 16.13 11.40 12.80
N THR A 167 15.49 10.23 12.80
CA THR A 167 16.14 8.95 13.09
C THR A 167 16.27 8.09 11.84
N GLY A 168 17.24 7.16 11.83
CA GLY A 168 17.48 6.27 10.69
C GLY A 168 18.22 6.95 9.54
N ARG A 169 19.06 7.96 9.82
CA ARG A 169 19.84 8.69 8.80
C ARG A 169 20.72 7.76 7.95
N ASP A 170 21.20 6.65 8.53
CA ASP A 170 21.95 5.62 7.82
C ASP A 170 21.13 4.91 6.74
N CYS A 171 19.80 4.98 6.83
CA CYS A 171 18.86 4.53 5.80
C CYS A 171 18.48 5.62 4.79
N ALA A 172 19.02 6.84 4.87
CA ALA A 172 18.82 7.81 3.80
C ALA A 172 19.66 7.45 2.56
N THR A 173 19.11 7.64 1.38
CA THR A 173 19.85 7.67 0.11
C THR A 173 20.41 9.07 -0.13
N ASN A 174 21.33 9.19 -1.09
CA ASN A 174 21.77 10.50 -1.61
C ASN A 174 20.73 11.17 -2.53
N GLY A 175 19.50 10.63 -2.61
CA GLY A 175 18.45 11.17 -3.47
C GLY A 175 17.39 11.96 -2.69
N HIS A 176 16.19 12.06 -3.25
CA HIS A 176 15.14 12.91 -2.72
C HIS A 176 14.51 12.36 -1.43
N LEU A 177 14.21 13.24 -0.48
CA LEU A 177 13.47 12.89 0.72
C LEU A 177 11.97 13.06 0.46
N TRP A 178 11.18 12.05 0.81
CA TRP A 178 9.72 12.07 0.69
C TRP A 178 9.08 11.91 2.07
N MET A 179 8.55 13.00 2.60
CA MET A 179 7.76 13.01 3.83
C MET A 179 6.44 12.29 3.55
N VAL A 180 6.26 11.11 4.15
CA VAL A 180 5.10 10.24 3.94
C VAL A 180 3.84 10.88 4.52
N GLY A 181 2.81 11.01 3.69
CA GLY A 181 1.48 11.44 4.07
C GLY A 181 0.50 10.27 4.13
N THR A 182 -0.63 10.42 3.43
CA THR A 182 -1.68 9.39 3.39
C THR A 182 -1.24 8.13 2.64
N ILE A 183 -1.73 6.96 3.04
CA ILE A 183 -1.43 5.69 2.34
C ILE A 183 -2.73 5.04 1.91
N SER A 184 -2.78 4.59 0.66
CA SER A 184 -3.96 3.93 0.08
C SER A 184 -3.58 2.83 -0.90
N THR A 185 -4.53 1.95 -1.21
CA THR A 185 -4.37 0.93 -2.24
C THR A 185 -4.63 1.53 -3.63
N PRO A 186 -3.95 1.07 -4.69
CA PRO A 186 -4.30 1.44 -6.06
C PRO A 186 -5.76 1.07 -6.37
N ARG A 187 -6.45 1.89 -7.17
CA ARG A 187 -7.82 1.63 -7.63
C ARG A 187 -7.84 0.75 -8.87
#